data_AF-A0A0G9MLD9-F1
#
_entry.id   AF-A0A0G9MLD9-F1
#
_cell.length_a   1.000
_cell.length_b   1.000
_cell.length_c   1.000
_cell.angle_alpha   90.00
_cell.angle_beta   90.00
_cell.angle_gamma   90.00
#
_symmetry.space_group_name_H-M   'P 1'
#
loop_
_entity.id
_entity.type
_entity.pdbx_description
1 polymer ?
#
loop_
_entity_poly.entity_id
_entity_poly.type
_entity_poly.pdbx_seq_one_letter_code
_entity_poly.pdbx_strand_id
1 'polypeptide(L)'
;MARKSPLDDPENAAFAWARFRRLMRFMMGITLGVVIIAMAIIYKQAEEVSAHFFIATALGLGFSMLLMSALMGLVFLSAGTGHDASVDNSLDDLDPKKPVHDRRRIGWRDQSGED
;
A
#
# COMPACT_ATOMS: atom_id res chain seq x y z
N MET A 1 -17.18 8.73 -24.18
CA MET A 1 -17.50 7.71 -23.17
C MET A 1 -16.23 7.47 -22.37
N ALA A 2 -16.21 7.86 -21.10
CA ALA A 2 -15.02 7.75 -20.25
C ALA A 2 -14.64 6.28 -20.08
N ARG A 3 -13.38 5.93 -20.34
CA ARG A 3 -12.85 4.59 -20.08
C ARG A 3 -12.92 4.33 -18.57
N LYS A 4 -13.46 3.17 -18.19
CA LYS A 4 -13.63 2.74 -16.81
C LYS A 4 -12.26 2.75 -16.11
N SER A 5 -12.17 3.50 -15.02
CA SER A 5 -10.95 3.66 -14.23
C SER A 5 -10.62 2.33 -13.53
N PRO A 6 -9.39 1.80 -13.61
CA PRO A 6 -8.93 0.59 -12.91
C PRO A 6 -8.95 0.66 -11.37
N LEU A 7 -9.53 1.71 -10.77
CA LEU A 7 -9.65 1.93 -9.33
C LEU A 7 -10.92 1.34 -8.70
N ASP A 8 -11.76 0.64 -9.47
CA ASP A 8 -13.03 0.04 -9.00
C ASP A 8 -12.93 -1.45 -8.67
N ASP A 9 -11.73 -2.05 -8.57
CA ASP A 9 -11.56 -3.47 -8.22
C ASP A 9 -11.31 -3.66 -6.70
N PRO A 10 -12.36 -3.86 -5.89
CA PRO A 10 -12.24 -4.09 -4.44
C PRO A 10 -11.43 -5.34 -4.10
N GLU A 11 -11.28 -6.26 -5.05
CA GLU A 11 -10.54 -7.51 -4.87
C GLU A 11 -9.03 -7.28 -4.71
N ASN A 12 -8.44 -6.33 -5.44
CA ASN A 12 -7.02 -6.00 -5.36
C ASN A 12 -6.68 -5.28 -4.04
N ALA A 13 -7.54 -4.35 -3.61
CA ALA A 13 -7.39 -3.65 -2.33
C ALA A 13 -7.55 -4.62 -1.14
N ALA A 14 -8.51 -5.55 -1.22
CA ALA A 14 -8.71 -6.58 -0.21
C ALA A 14 -7.51 -7.53 -0.09
N PHE A 15 -6.90 -7.92 -1.21
CA PHE A 15 -5.72 -8.78 -1.22
C PHE A 15 -4.49 -8.08 -0.61
N ALA A 16 -4.25 -6.81 -0.97
CA ALA A 16 -3.19 -5.99 -0.37
C ALA A 16 -3.37 -5.83 1.16
N TRP A 17 -4.61 -5.61 1.60
CA TRP A 17 -4.94 -5.43 3.01
C TRP A 17 -4.83 -6.73 3.83
N ALA A 18 -5.10 -7.89 3.22
CA ALA A 18 -4.88 -9.19 3.85
C ALA A 18 -3.39 -9.45 4.14
N ARG A 19 -2.51 -9.10 3.19
CA ARG A 19 -1.06 -9.24 3.35
C ARG A 19 -0.51 -8.31 4.43
N PHE A 20 -0.98 -7.06 4.43
CA PHE A 20 -0.64 -6.06 5.45
C PHE A 20 -1.02 -6.54 6.87
N ARG A 21 -2.25 -7.05 7.07
CA ARG A 21 -2.67 -7.58 8.37
C ARG A 21 -1.88 -8.79 8.84
N ARG A 22 -1.45 -9.67 7.93
CA ARG A 22 -0.60 -10.81 8.28
C ARG A 22 0.77 -10.36 8.78
N LEU A 23 1.37 -9.35 8.14
CA LEU A 23 2.63 -8.76 8.59
C LEU A 23 2.48 -8.03 9.93
N MET A 24 1.42 -7.24 10.10
CA MET A 24 1.11 -6.55 11.36
C MET A 24 0.89 -7.53 12.51
N ARG A 25 0.25 -8.68 12.27
CA ARG A 25 0.12 -9.75 13.29
C ARG A 25 1.46 -10.34 13.68
N PHE A 26 2.36 -10.55 12.72
CA PHE A 26 3.71 -11.05 13.01
C PHE A 26 4.51 -10.04 13.83
N MET A 27 4.43 -8.77 13.44
CA MET A 27 5.13 -7.68 14.13
C MET A 27 4.54 -7.45 15.53
N MET A 28 3.22 -7.56 15.70
CA MET A 28 2.58 -7.58 17.01
C MET A 28 3.08 -8.73 17.90
N GLY A 29 3.30 -9.92 17.33
CA GLY A 29 3.88 -11.06 18.04
C GLY A 29 5.30 -10.78 18.55
N ILE A 30 6.14 -10.17 17.70
CA ILE A 30 7.50 -9.74 18.09
C ILE A 30 7.42 -8.70 19.20
N THR A 31 6.59 -7.66 19.04
CA THR A 31 6.38 -6.61 20.04
C THR A 31 5.94 -7.21 21.38
N LEU A 32 4.99 -8.15 21.37
CA LEU A 32 4.56 -8.85 22.59
C LEU A 32 5.73 -9.60 23.23
N GLY A 33 6.53 -10.31 22.43
CA GLY A 33 7.72 -11.01 22.90
C GLY A 33 8.71 -10.08 23.59
N VAL A 34 9.01 -8.93 22.98
CA VAL A 34 9.89 -7.91 23.56
C VAL A 34 9.31 -7.34 24.85
N VAL A 35 8.01 -7.04 24.90
CA VAL A 35 7.34 -6.55 26.11
C VAL A 35 7.42 -7.58 27.23
N ILE A 36 7.18 -8.86 26.94
CA ILE A 36 7.29 -9.95 27.92
C ILE A 36 8.73 -10.06 28.45
N ILE A 37 9.73 -10.01 27.57
CA ILE A 37 11.15 -10.04 27.96
C ILE A 37 11.49 -8.83 28.84
N ALA A 38 11.07 -7.63 28.45
CA ALA A 38 11.28 -6.41 29.22
C ALA A 38 10.63 -6.51 30.60
N MET A 39 9.39 -6.98 30.69
CA MET A 39 8.71 -7.24 31.97
C MET A 39 9.44 -8.27 32.83
N ALA A 40 9.94 -9.36 32.24
CA ALA A 40 10.67 -10.38 32.97
C ALA A 40 11.99 -9.84 33.56
N ILE A 41 12.70 -8.99 32.81
CA ILE A 41 13.92 -8.32 33.27
C ILE A 41 13.61 -7.36 34.42
N ILE A 42 12.55 -6.53 34.29
CA ILE A 42 12.14 -5.60 35.35
C ILE A 42 11.73 -6.39 36.59
N TYR A 43 10.91 -7.44 36.46
CA TYR A 43 10.47 -8.27 37.57
C TYR A 43 11.63 -8.89 38.36
N LYS A 44 12.73 -9.24 37.69
CA LYS A 44 13.94 -9.77 38.34
C LYS A 44 14.76 -8.73 39.11
N GLN A 45 14.63 -7.44 38.77
CA GLN A 45 15.41 -6.35 39.37
C GLN A 45 14.59 -5.45 40.31
N ALA A 46 13.26 -5.52 40.22
CA ALA A 46 12.33 -4.64 40.91
C ALA A 46 11.77 -5.32 42.18
N GLU A 47 12.46 -5.20 43.32
CA GLU A 47 11.96 -5.72 44.61
C GLU A 47 10.84 -4.85 45.24
N GLU A 48 10.74 -3.55 44.92
CA GLU A 48 9.75 -2.62 45.52
C GLU A 48 8.99 -1.72 44.52
N VAL A 49 8.72 -2.21 43.30
CA VAL A 49 8.09 -1.35 42.26
C VAL A 49 6.58 -1.59 42.17
N SER A 50 5.79 -0.51 42.21
CA SER A 50 4.32 -0.53 42.17
C SER A 50 3.78 -1.20 40.90
N ALA A 51 2.68 -1.96 41.03
CA ALA A 51 2.00 -2.64 39.92
C ALA A 51 1.61 -1.69 38.78
N HIS A 52 1.35 -0.41 39.07
CA HIS A 52 1.03 0.61 38.06
C HIS A 52 2.18 0.86 37.09
N PHE A 53 3.43 0.78 37.57
CA PHE A 53 4.62 0.96 36.74
C PHE A 53 4.70 -0.12 35.66
N PHE A 54 4.49 -1.38 36.04
CA PHE A 54 4.50 -2.50 35.09
C PHE A 54 3.44 -2.32 34.00
N ILE A 55 2.23 -1.93 34.37
CA ILE A 55 1.13 -1.71 33.42
C ILE A 55 1.45 -0.52 32.50
N ALA A 56 1.94 0.59 33.06
CA ALA A 56 2.30 1.78 32.29
C ALA A 56 3.46 1.51 31.32
N THR A 57 4.49 0.80 31.75
CA THR A 57 5.65 0.42 30.91
C THR A 57 5.25 -0.56 29.81
N ALA A 58 4.45 -1.58 30.14
CA ALA A 58 3.96 -2.55 29.16
C ALA A 58 3.07 -1.88 28.10
N LEU A 59 2.15 -1.02 28.52
CA LEU A 59 1.32 -0.24 27.60
C LEU A 59 2.14 0.74 26.78
N GLY A 60 3.08 1.47 27.39
CA GLY A 60 3.92 2.44 26.67
C GLY A 60 4.82 1.80 25.62
N LEU A 61 5.54 0.73 25.97
CA LEU A 61 6.39 -0.03 25.04
C LEU A 61 5.56 -0.72 23.96
N GLY A 62 4.48 -1.40 24.35
CA GLY A 62 3.60 -2.09 23.40
C GLY A 62 2.95 -1.11 22.43
N PHE A 63 2.37 -0.02 22.94
CA PHE A 63 1.67 0.98 22.14
C PHE A 63 2.62 1.71 21.18
N SER A 64 3.79 2.17 21.65
CA SER A 64 4.76 2.87 20.80
C SER A 64 5.27 2.00 19.65
N MET A 65 5.60 0.73 19.91
CA MET A 65 6.05 -0.21 18.88
C MET A 65 4.93 -0.57 17.89
N LEU A 66 3.69 -0.77 18.37
CA LEU A 66 2.53 -1.00 17.51
C LEU A 66 2.23 0.21 16.63
N LEU A 67 2.29 1.41 17.19
CA LEU A 67 2.11 2.66 16.45
C LEU A 67 3.19 2.83 15.38
N MET A 68 4.46 2.61 15.73
CA MET A 68 5.57 2.68 14.77
C MET A 68 5.41 1.68 13.62
N SER A 69 5.05 0.43 13.93
CA SER A 69 4.77 -0.60 12.90
C SER A 69 3.56 -0.24 12.03
N ALA A 70 2.50 0.31 12.63
CA ALA A 70 1.31 0.73 11.90
C ALA A 70 1.65 1.85 10.91
N LEU A 71 2.39 2.87 11.36
CA LEU A 71 2.82 3.97 10.51
C LEU A 71 3.68 3.49 9.33
N MET A 72 4.69 2.64 9.59
CA MET A 72 5.53 2.07 8.53
C MET A 72 4.70 1.27 7.52
N GLY A 73 3.70 0.52 8.00
CA GLY A 73 2.80 -0.24 7.16
C GLY A 73 1.81 0.59 6.34
N LEU A 74 1.29 1.68 6.90
CA LEU A 74 0.46 2.65 6.18
C LEU A 74 1.27 3.34 5.07
N VAL A 75 2.54 3.67 5.33
CA VAL A 75 3.45 4.23 4.31
C VAL A 75 3.64 3.25 3.15
N PHE A 76 3.84 1.96 3.43
CA PHE A 76 3.95 0.94 2.38
C PHE A 76 2.65 0.78 1.58
N LEU A 77 1.48 0.85 2.23
CA LEU A 77 0.19 0.82 1.56
C LEU A 77 0.01 2.08 0.68
N SER A 78 0.45 3.24 1.16
CA SER A 78 0.39 4.51 0.42
C SER A 78 1.20 4.47 -0.87
N ALA A 79 2.34 3.77 -0.90
CA ALA A 79 3.14 3.59 -2.10
C ALA A 79 2.64 2.45 -3.00
N GLY A 80 2.08 1.39 -2.42
CA GLY A 80 1.68 0.17 -3.13
C GLY A 80 0.29 0.17 -3.76
N THR A 81 -0.58 1.15 -3.46
CA THR A 81 -1.97 1.23 -3.97
C THR A 81 -2.11 1.65 -5.44
N GLY A 82 -1.01 1.76 -6.19
CA GLY A 82 -1.06 1.95 -7.64
C GLY A 82 -1.10 3.40 -8.11
N HIS A 83 -0.63 4.35 -7.29
CA HIS A 83 -0.40 5.71 -7.78
C HIS A 83 0.68 5.73 -8.87
N ASP A 84 1.80 5.04 -8.63
CA ASP A 84 2.93 5.04 -9.58
C ASP A 84 2.80 3.96 -10.67
N ALA A 85 2.07 2.87 -10.41
CA ALA A 85 1.78 1.85 -11.43
C ALA A 85 0.83 2.37 -12.54
N SER A 86 0.10 3.46 -12.28
CA SER A 86 -0.73 4.13 -13.28
C SER A 86 0.06 4.97 -14.30
N VAL A 87 1.38 5.12 -14.10
CA VAL A 87 2.25 5.92 -14.97
C VAL A 87 2.87 5.12 -16.12
N ASP A 88 2.81 3.78 -16.12
CA ASP A 88 3.51 2.94 -17.10
C ASP A 88 2.73 2.61 -18.39
N ASN A 89 1.89 3.51 -18.89
CA ASN A 89 1.19 3.29 -20.17
C ASN A 89 1.11 4.52 -21.09
N SER A 90 1.80 5.63 -20.78
CA SER A 90 1.84 6.82 -21.66
C SER A 90 3.10 6.93 -22.51
N LEU A 91 4.07 6.01 -22.38
CA LEU A 91 5.28 6.03 -23.21
C LEU A 91 5.04 5.46 -24.63
N ASP A 92 4.06 4.57 -24.80
CA ASP A 92 3.62 4.05 -26.11
C ASP A 92 2.96 5.12 -27.00
N ASP A 93 2.53 6.24 -26.43
CA ASP A 93 2.00 7.39 -27.15
C ASP A 93 3.08 8.43 -27.51
N LEU A 94 4.30 8.27 -26.98
CA LEU A 94 5.48 9.08 -27.30
C LEU A 94 6.45 8.37 -28.25
N ASP A 95 6.14 7.14 -28.69
CA ASP A 95 6.94 6.43 -29.70
C ASP A 95 6.93 7.20 -31.04
N PRO A 96 8.06 7.79 -31.47
CA PRO A 96 8.14 8.55 -32.71
C PRO A 96 7.97 7.66 -33.96
N LYS A 97 7.95 6.33 -33.82
CA LYS A 97 7.68 5.38 -34.91
C LYS A 97 6.21 5.05 -35.13
N LYS A 98 5.30 5.49 -34.27
CA LYS A 98 3.86 5.22 -34.45
C LYS A 98 3.38 5.97 -35.70
N PRO A 99 2.83 5.29 -36.72
CA PRO A 99 2.33 5.97 -37.90
C PRO A 99 1.19 6.90 -37.49
N VAL A 100 1.35 8.19 -37.73
CA VAL A 100 0.31 9.19 -37.51
C VAL A 100 -0.87 8.80 -38.41
N HIS A 101 -1.95 8.31 -37.80
CA HIS A 101 -3.21 8.08 -38.51
C HIS A 101 -3.80 9.43 -38.90
N ASP A 102 -3.43 9.93 -40.09
CA ASP A 102 -4.05 11.11 -40.69
C ASP A 102 -5.50 10.78 -41.06
N ARG A 103 -6.41 11.13 -40.16
CA ARG A 103 -7.85 10.92 -40.29
C ARG A 103 -8.47 11.68 -41.49
N ARG A 104 -7.72 12.55 -42.17
CA ARG A 104 -8.19 13.35 -43.29
C ARG A 104 -8.25 12.61 -44.63
N ARG A 105 -7.66 11.41 -44.75
CA ARG A 105 -7.58 10.66 -46.02
C ARG A 105 -8.76 9.72 -46.32
N ILE A 106 -9.76 9.65 -45.45
CA ILE A 106 -10.86 8.67 -45.54
C ILE A 106 -12.06 9.20 -46.37
N GLY A 107 -12.10 10.48 -46.75
CA GLY A 107 -13.34 11.13 -47.21
C GLY A 107 -13.47 11.58 -48.67
N TRP A 108 -12.64 11.16 -49.63
CA TRP A 108 -12.67 11.79 -50.98
C TRP A 108 -12.52 10.87 -52.19
N ARG A 109 -12.73 9.54 -52.05
CA ARG A 109 -12.53 8.63 -53.18
C ARG A 109 -13.71 7.69 -53.40
N ASP A 110 -14.90 8.25 -53.66
CA ASP A 110 -16.02 7.47 -54.23
C ASP A 110 -17.13 8.32 -54.90
N GLN A 111 -16.82 9.39 -55.64
CA GLN A 111 -17.85 10.13 -56.40
C GLN A 111 -17.38 10.64 -57.76
N SER A 112 -16.53 9.89 -58.46
CA SER A 112 -16.17 10.22 -59.85
C SER A 112 -16.10 8.95 -60.69
N GLY A 113 -17.24 8.55 -61.23
CA GLY A 113 -17.30 7.48 -62.21
C GLY A 113 -18.64 6.76 -62.21
N GLU A 114 -19.70 7.44 -62.62
CA GLU A 114 -20.78 6.74 -63.31
C GLU A 114 -21.32 7.67 -64.39
N ASP A 115 -21.08 7.23 -65.61
CA ASP A 115 -21.40 7.87 -66.89
C ASP A 115 -22.83 7.52 -67.31
#